data_AF-A0A7Y3NMG6-F1
#
_entry.id   AF-A0A7Y3NMG6-F1
#
_cell.length_a   1.000
_cell.length_b   1.000
_cell.length_c   1.000
_cell.angle_alpha   90.00
_cell.angle_beta   90.00
_cell.angle_gamma   90.00
#
_symmetry.space_group_name_H-M   'P 1'
#
loop_
_entity.id
_entity.type
_entity.pdbx_description
1 polymer ?
#
loop_
_entity_poly.entity_id
_entity_poly.type
_entity_poly.pdbx_seq_one_letter_code
_entity_poly.pdbx_strand_id
1 'polypeptide(L)'
;MYLRDRFSGSGTLDLKGYIATWDGSKAGTLLYSSGVQTMNAAATLQEFAFAPNIAVTPGQEYVAFLSISDLPEQSDSTFRMPVSGNTIPGLFVFMNNGTNFGDLFVNGWSQGFLGDNDVWLKVDFNGNAVPEPATWAMMIAGFGLAGAGMRRRAVKVAFA
;
A
#
# COMPACT_ATOMS: atom_id res chain seq x y z
N MET A 1 -6.86 -1.97 -7.47
CA MET A 1 -7.27 -0.55 -7.64
C MET A 1 -8.54 -0.51 -8.45
N TYR A 2 -9.35 0.55 -8.38
CA TYR A 2 -10.64 0.60 -9.09
C TYR A 2 -10.79 1.89 -9.91
N LEU A 3 -11.50 1.78 -11.04
CA LEU A 3 -12.09 2.91 -11.77
C LEU A 3 -13.58 2.66 -11.95
N ARG A 4 -14.37 3.73 -12.00
CA ARG A 4 -15.82 3.69 -12.27
C ARG A 4 -16.15 4.41 -13.58
N ASP A 5 -17.40 4.84 -13.72
CA ASP A 5 -17.96 5.56 -14.87
C ASP A 5 -17.01 6.57 -15.52
N ARG A 6 -17.04 6.58 -16.86
CA ARG A 6 -16.39 7.61 -17.68
C ARG A 6 -17.07 8.95 -17.40
N PHE A 7 -16.26 9.94 -17.06
CA PHE A 7 -16.71 11.32 -16.85
C PHE A 7 -16.79 12.10 -18.17
N SER A 8 -15.82 11.90 -19.06
CA SER A 8 -15.74 12.58 -20.37
C SER A 8 -14.94 11.75 -21.37
N GLY A 9 -15.09 12.06 -22.66
CA GLY A 9 -14.32 11.42 -23.73
C GLY A 9 -15.00 10.20 -24.35
N SER A 10 -14.24 9.39 -25.08
CA SER A 10 -14.73 8.25 -25.86
C SER A 10 -13.73 7.09 -25.88
N GLY A 11 -14.15 5.89 -26.30
CA GLY A 11 -13.27 4.71 -26.35
C GLY A 11 -12.95 4.11 -24.98
N THR A 12 -12.08 3.10 -25.00
CA THR A 12 -11.43 2.50 -23.82
C THR A 12 -10.23 3.33 -23.37
N LEU A 13 -9.70 3.06 -22.18
CA LEU A 13 -8.45 3.66 -21.72
C LEU A 13 -7.45 2.57 -21.32
N ASP A 14 -6.35 2.51 -22.03
CA ASP A 14 -5.22 1.66 -21.65
C ASP A 14 -4.39 2.37 -20.58
N LEU A 15 -3.98 1.61 -19.58
CA LEU A 15 -3.21 2.08 -18.44
C LEU A 15 -2.28 1.00 -17.92
N LYS A 16 -1.26 1.40 -17.15
CA LYS A 16 -0.39 0.48 -16.41
C LYS A 16 -0.43 0.83 -14.93
N GLY A 17 -0.30 -0.19 -14.09
CA GLY A 17 -0.10 -0.06 -12.65
C GLY A 17 1.39 -0.05 -12.30
N TYR A 18 1.78 0.77 -11.34
CA TYR A 18 3.15 0.96 -10.92
C TYR A 18 3.27 0.96 -9.40
N ILE A 19 4.43 0.57 -8.90
CA ILE A 19 4.83 0.82 -7.51
C ILE A 19 6.22 1.44 -7.51
N ALA A 20 6.40 2.51 -6.74
CA ALA A 20 7.69 3.13 -6.45
C ALA A 20 7.84 3.39 -4.95
N THR A 21 9.07 3.64 -4.49
CA THR A 21 9.27 4.24 -3.18
C THR A 21 8.64 5.63 -3.14
N TRP A 22 8.24 6.09 -1.97
CA TRP A 22 7.69 7.42 -1.75
C TRP A 22 8.61 8.23 -0.83
N ASP A 23 8.89 9.48 -1.20
CA ASP A 23 9.77 10.37 -0.42
C ASP A 23 9.02 11.43 0.40
N GLY A 24 7.69 11.32 0.47
CA GLY A 24 6.80 12.30 1.08
C GLY A 24 6.23 13.33 0.09
N SER A 25 6.76 13.42 -1.12
CA SER A 25 6.34 14.41 -2.13
C SER A 25 6.18 13.83 -3.53
N LYS A 26 7.02 12.89 -3.96
CA LYS A 26 7.04 12.32 -5.31
C LYS A 26 7.49 10.87 -5.32
N ALA A 27 7.32 10.20 -6.47
CA ALA A 27 7.83 8.85 -6.65
C ALA A 27 9.36 8.84 -6.65
N GLY A 28 9.95 7.83 -6.00
CA GLY A 28 11.39 7.58 -6.00
C GLY A 28 11.76 6.39 -6.88
N THR A 29 12.48 5.41 -6.36
CA THR A 29 12.88 4.24 -7.12
C THR A 29 11.65 3.44 -7.57
N LEU A 30 11.51 3.22 -8.89
CA LEU A 30 10.47 2.36 -9.45
C LEU A 30 10.78 0.89 -9.12
N LEU A 31 9.82 0.20 -8.52
CA LEU A 31 9.95 -1.19 -8.05
C LEU A 31 9.11 -2.17 -8.89
N TYR A 32 8.04 -1.69 -9.50
CA TYR A 32 7.15 -2.50 -10.30
C TYR A 32 6.47 -1.70 -11.40
N SER A 33 6.29 -2.34 -12.56
CA SER A 33 5.43 -1.90 -13.65
C SER A 33 4.66 -3.11 -14.18
N SER A 34 3.34 -2.99 -14.32
CA SER A 34 2.50 -4.03 -14.88
C SER A 34 2.57 -4.08 -16.40
N GLY A 35 2.00 -5.15 -17.00
CA GLY A 35 1.54 -5.08 -18.38
C GLY A 35 0.36 -4.11 -18.54
N VAL A 36 0.01 -3.79 -19.80
CA VAL A 36 -1.13 -2.93 -20.12
C VAL A 36 -2.43 -3.57 -19.63
N GLN A 37 -3.28 -2.75 -19.03
CA GLN A 37 -4.65 -3.08 -18.63
C GLN A 37 -5.60 -2.09 -19.30
N THR A 38 -6.80 -2.54 -19.64
CA THR A 38 -7.78 -1.71 -20.35
C THR A 38 -8.99 -1.43 -19.46
N MET A 39 -9.26 -0.16 -19.19
CA MET A 39 -10.52 0.29 -18.62
C MET A 39 -11.60 0.23 -19.70
N ASN A 40 -12.56 -0.68 -19.47
CA ASN A 40 -13.68 -0.84 -20.37
C ASN A 40 -14.68 0.29 -20.10
N ALA A 41 -15.05 1.04 -21.12
CA ALA A 41 -15.97 2.18 -21.00
C ALA A 41 -17.45 1.77 -20.81
N ALA A 42 -17.70 0.64 -20.15
CA ALA A 42 -19.01 0.02 -20.02
C ALA A 42 -19.90 0.64 -18.93
N ALA A 43 -19.57 1.84 -18.42
CA ALA A 43 -20.28 2.49 -17.31
C ALA A 43 -20.45 1.59 -16.07
N THR A 44 -19.41 0.82 -15.75
CA THR A 44 -19.37 -0.10 -14.61
C THR A 44 -18.09 0.10 -13.81
N LEU A 45 -18.15 -0.22 -12.52
CA LEU A 45 -16.98 -0.35 -11.66
C LEU A 45 -16.09 -1.48 -12.18
N GLN A 46 -14.80 -1.19 -12.39
CA GLN A 46 -13.81 -2.18 -12.82
C GLN A 46 -12.67 -2.25 -11.80
N GLU A 47 -12.31 -3.48 -11.44
CA GLU A 47 -11.12 -3.78 -10.63
C GLU A 47 -9.90 -4.00 -11.54
N PHE A 48 -8.77 -3.40 -11.14
CA PHE A 48 -7.43 -3.65 -11.68
C PHE A 48 -6.60 -4.35 -10.62
N ALA A 49 -6.38 -5.65 -10.82
CA ALA A 49 -5.57 -6.50 -9.96
C ALA A 49 -4.14 -6.56 -10.48
N PHE A 50 -3.18 -6.36 -9.57
CA PHE A 50 -1.75 -6.44 -9.86
C PHE A 50 -1.08 -7.37 -8.86
N ALA A 51 -0.07 -8.12 -9.29
CA ALA A 51 0.72 -9.03 -8.45
C ALA A 51 2.21 -8.62 -8.44
N PRO A 52 2.54 -7.45 -7.87
CA PRO A 52 3.91 -6.99 -7.73
C PRO A 52 4.61 -7.86 -6.68
N ASN A 53 5.36 -8.86 -7.12
CA ASN A 53 6.15 -9.71 -6.22
C ASN A 53 7.38 -8.94 -5.68
N ILE A 54 7.13 -7.88 -4.90
CA ILE A 54 8.14 -6.97 -4.36
C ILE A 54 8.31 -7.20 -2.86
N ALA A 55 9.56 -7.13 -2.40
CA ALA A 55 9.85 -7.09 -0.97
C ALA A 55 9.63 -5.65 -0.47
N VAL A 56 8.86 -5.51 0.61
CA VAL A 56 8.65 -4.22 1.29
C VAL A 56 9.47 -4.15 2.57
N THR A 57 10.22 -3.07 2.75
CA THR A 57 10.96 -2.79 3.97
C THR A 57 10.07 -2.07 5.00
N PRO A 58 10.00 -2.54 6.26
CA PRO A 58 9.30 -1.84 7.33
C PRO A 58 9.78 -0.39 7.49
N GLY A 59 8.85 0.55 7.62
CA GLY A 59 9.14 1.99 7.79
C GLY A 59 9.45 2.76 6.51
N GLN A 60 9.60 2.08 5.37
CA GLN A 60 9.68 2.73 4.06
C GLN A 60 8.27 2.99 3.52
N GLU A 61 8.03 4.19 3.01
CA GLU A 61 6.78 4.52 2.32
C GLU A 61 6.87 4.20 0.82
N TYR A 62 5.73 3.85 0.24
CA TYR A 62 5.58 3.47 -1.16
C TYR A 62 4.34 4.14 -1.76
N VAL A 63 4.37 4.38 -3.06
CA VAL A 63 3.21 4.85 -3.83
C VAL A 63 2.84 3.80 -4.87
N ALA A 64 1.57 3.39 -4.86
CA ALA A 64 0.96 2.56 -5.90
C ALA A 64 0.05 3.44 -6.75
N PHE A 65 0.27 3.46 -8.06
CA PHE A 65 -0.42 4.40 -8.95
C PHE A 65 -0.74 3.79 -10.31
N LEU A 66 -1.77 4.34 -10.96
CA LEU A 66 -2.08 4.07 -12.36
C LEU A 66 -1.53 5.22 -13.21
N SER A 67 -0.94 4.90 -14.36
CA SER A 67 -0.51 5.93 -15.31
C SER A 67 -0.70 5.47 -16.74
N ILE A 68 -0.91 6.46 -17.61
CA ILE A 68 -1.04 6.32 -19.07
C ILE A 68 0.15 6.91 -19.82
N SER A 69 1.06 7.58 -19.13
CA SER A 69 2.11 8.41 -19.75
C SER A 69 3.28 7.64 -20.36
N ASP A 70 3.33 6.31 -20.17
CA ASP A 70 4.29 5.39 -20.81
C ASP A 70 3.60 4.54 -21.90
N LEU A 71 2.46 5.00 -22.42
CA LEU A 71 1.68 4.31 -23.44
C LEU A 71 1.59 5.14 -24.73
N PRO A 72 1.32 4.50 -25.88
CA PRO A 72 1.01 5.22 -27.11
C PRO A 72 -0.17 6.18 -26.95
N GLU A 73 -0.26 7.15 -27.84
CA GLU A 73 -1.41 8.05 -27.93
C GLU A 73 -2.71 7.25 -28.10
N GLN A 74 -3.72 7.67 -27.36
CA GLN A 74 -5.02 7.03 -27.27
C GLN A 74 -6.10 8.11 -27.22
N SER A 75 -7.34 7.76 -27.55
CA SER A 75 -8.45 8.71 -27.52
C SER A 75 -8.63 9.31 -26.13
N ASP A 76 -8.94 10.60 -26.07
CA ASP A 76 -9.23 11.27 -24.82
C ASP A 76 -10.38 10.59 -24.08
N SER A 77 -10.10 10.10 -22.87
CA SER A 77 -11.07 9.50 -21.98
C SER A 77 -10.70 9.70 -20.51
N THR A 78 -11.63 10.22 -19.74
CA THR A 78 -11.45 10.50 -18.31
C THR A 78 -12.36 9.61 -17.50
N PHE A 79 -11.80 8.86 -16.56
CA PHE A 79 -12.54 7.99 -15.65
C PHE A 79 -12.41 8.48 -14.21
N ARG A 80 -13.44 8.24 -13.39
CA ARG A 80 -13.40 8.60 -11.98
C ARG A 80 -12.81 7.46 -11.15
N MET A 81 -12.00 7.81 -10.16
CA MET A 81 -11.68 6.87 -9.07
C MET A 81 -12.80 6.89 -8.04
N PRO A 82 -13.31 5.72 -7.61
CA PRO A 82 -14.28 5.67 -6.54
C PRO A 82 -13.68 6.05 -5.20
N VAL A 83 -14.45 6.80 -4.40
CA VAL A 83 -14.06 7.23 -3.04
C VAL A 83 -15.04 6.73 -1.99
N SER A 84 -14.58 6.57 -0.75
CA SER A 84 -15.38 6.24 0.44
C SER A 84 -14.89 7.01 1.67
N GLY A 85 -15.74 7.11 2.70
CA GLY A 85 -15.36 7.74 3.98
C GLY A 85 -14.54 6.84 4.92
N ASN A 86 -14.13 5.64 4.49
CA ASN A 86 -13.22 4.80 5.27
C ASN A 86 -11.79 5.26 5.01
N THR A 87 -11.04 5.56 6.06
CA THR A 87 -9.65 5.98 5.97
C THR A 87 -8.72 4.82 6.25
N ILE A 88 -7.82 4.52 5.30
CA ILE A 88 -6.71 3.57 5.50
C ILE A 88 -5.46 4.40 5.86
N PRO A 89 -4.53 3.90 6.71
CA PRO A 89 -3.25 4.56 6.92
C PRO A 89 -2.53 4.82 5.58
N GLY A 90 -2.20 6.09 5.34
CA GLY A 90 -1.67 6.56 4.06
C GLY A 90 -2.40 7.81 3.60
N LEU A 91 -2.18 8.20 2.35
CA LEU A 91 -2.86 9.34 1.74
C LEU A 91 -3.00 9.14 0.22
N PHE A 92 -4.10 9.66 -0.33
CA PHE A 92 -4.27 9.71 -1.78
C PHE A 92 -3.41 10.83 -2.37
N VAL A 93 -2.60 10.47 -3.36
CA VAL A 93 -1.77 11.37 -4.15
C VAL A 93 -2.07 11.23 -5.64
N PHE A 94 -1.93 12.33 -6.38
CA PHE A 94 -2.02 12.29 -7.83
C PHE A 94 -1.12 13.35 -8.48
N MET A 95 -0.80 13.12 -9.75
CA MET A 95 -0.06 14.08 -10.55
C MET A 95 -0.56 14.07 -11.99
N ASN A 96 -0.80 15.27 -12.53
CA ASN A 96 -1.12 15.47 -13.93
C ASN A 96 0.19 15.71 -14.70
N ASN A 97 0.87 14.63 -15.08
CA ASN A 97 2.21 14.67 -15.69
C ASN A 97 2.19 14.76 -17.23
N GLY A 98 1.01 14.89 -17.84
CA GLY A 98 0.87 14.86 -19.30
C GLY A 98 1.42 13.59 -19.90
N THR A 99 2.25 13.72 -20.94
CA THR A 99 2.86 12.60 -21.67
C THR A 99 4.26 12.24 -21.17
N ASN A 100 4.79 12.93 -20.15
CA ASN A 100 6.15 12.69 -19.67
C ASN A 100 6.14 11.86 -18.38
N PHE A 101 6.36 10.54 -18.52
CA PHE A 101 6.45 9.63 -17.37
C PHE A 101 7.55 10.03 -16.37
N GLY A 102 8.65 10.65 -16.83
CA GLY A 102 9.77 11.05 -15.98
C GLY A 102 9.40 12.11 -14.94
N ASP A 103 8.40 12.95 -15.22
CA ASP A 103 8.00 14.03 -14.31
C ASP A 103 7.47 13.50 -12.97
N LEU A 104 6.93 12.27 -12.95
CA LEU A 104 6.44 11.60 -11.73
C LEU A 104 7.53 11.43 -10.67
N PHE A 105 8.81 11.46 -11.08
CA PHE A 105 9.97 11.23 -10.23
C PHE A 105 10.75 12.51 -9.90
N VAL A 106 10.36 13.63 -10.50
CA VAL A 106 11.06 14.91 -10.36
C VAL A 106 10.19 15.94 -9.64
N ASN A 107 8.88 15.98 -9.96
CA ASN A 107 7.96 16.99 -9.44
C ASN A 107 7.11 16.44 -8.31
N GLY A 108 6.75 17.31 -7.35
CA GLY A 108 5.87 16.95 -6.24
C GLY A 108 4.43 16.70 -6.69
N TRP A 109 3.81 15.66 -6.15
CA TRP A 109 2.43 15.29 -6.44
C TRP A 109 1.47 16.08 -5.54
N SER A 110 0.24 16.23 -6.01
CA SER A 110 -0.84 16.83 -5.23
C SER A 110 -1.28 15.87 -4.12
N GLN A 111 -1.55 16.43 -2.94
CA GLN A 111 -1.92 15.70 -1.72
C GLN A 111 -3.11 16.40 -1.04
N GLY A 112 -3.84 15.67 -0.19
CA GLY A 112 -4.94 16.23 0.62
C GLY A 112 -6.22 16.55 -0.14
N PHE A 113 -6.35 16.07 -1.39
CA PHE A 113 -7.51 16.37 -2.25
C PHE A 113 -8.83 15.77 -1.75
N LEU A 114 -8.78 14.68 -0.98
CA LEU A 114 -9.97 13.92 -0.56
C LEU A 114 -10.42 14.21 0.88
N GLY A 115 -9.70 15.05 1.63
CA GLY A 115 -9.94 15.26 3.05
C GLY A 115 -9.87 13.94 3.82
N ASP A 116 -10.92 13.61 4.56
CA ASP A 116 -11.02 12.36 5.35
C ASP A 116 -11.40 11.13 4.50
N ASN A 117 -11.71 11.31 3.21
CA ASN A 117 -12.07 10.22 2.30
C ASN A 117 -10.84 9.56 1.67
N ASP A 118 -11.00 8.32 1.24
CA ASP A 118 -9.98 7.57 0.51
C ASP A 118 -10.53 6.94 -0.78
N VAL A 119 -9.65 6.67 -1.74
CA VAL A 119 -9.99 5.93 -2.95
C VAL A 119 -10.18 4.45 -2.65
N TRP A 120 -10.93 3.74 -3.50
CA TRP A 120 -11.04 2.29 -3.33
C TRP A 120 -9.72 1.63 -3.76
N LEU A 121 -9.06 1.02 -2.77
CA LEU A 121 -7.82 0.30 -2.91
C LEU A 121 -7.89 -0.98 -2.08
N LYS A 122 -7.34 -2.06 -2.63
CA LYS A 122 -7.08 -3.30 -1.91
C LYS A 122 -5.60 -3.62 -2.03
N VAL A 123 -4.96 -3.89 -0.90
CA VAL A 123 -3.57 -4.30 -0.81
C VAL A 123 -3.50 -5.56 0.03
N ASP A 124 -2.72 -6.54 -0.42
CA ASP A 124 -2.45 -7.77 0.29
C ASP A 124 -0.93 -7.87 0.51
N PHE A 125 -0.51 -7.93 1.76
CA PHE A 125 0.88 -8.15 2.13
C PHE A 125 1.03 -9.62 2.50
N ASN A 126 1.61 -10.41 1.60
CA ASN A 126 1.98 -11.80 1.89
C ASN A 126 3.21 -11.84 2.81
N GLY A 127 3.02 -11.42 4.05
CA GLY A 127 4.03 -11.48 5.09
C GLY A 127 3.99 -12.85 5.76
N ASN A 128 5.12 -13.56 5.79
CA ASN A 128 5.29 -14.64 6.76
C ASN A 128 5.09 -14.05 8.17
N ALA A 129 4.25 -14.66 8.99
CA ALA A 129 4.11 -14.29 10.39
C ALA A 129 5.50 -14.30 11.04
N VAL A 130 5.96 -13.15 11.51
CA VAL A 130 7.23 -13.05 12.24
C VAL A 130 6.98 -13.68 13.61
N PRO A 131 7.62 -14.80 13.97
CA PRO A 131 7.50 -15.36 15.32
C PRO A 131 8.12 -14.35 16.27
N GLU A 132 7.35 -13.80 17.22
CA GLU A 132 7.84 -12.78 18.16
C GLU A 132 9.05 -13.30 18.96
N PRO A 133 10.31 -12.92 18.66
CA PRO A 133 11.47 -13.50 19.34
C PRO A 133 11.58 -12.99 20.78
N ALA A 134 11.00 -11.82 21.06
CA ALA A 134 11.04 -11.16 22.36
C ALA A 134 10.05 -11.77 23.36
N THR A 135 8.89 -12.26 22.93
CA THR A 135 7.88 -12.81 23.83
C THR A 135 8.38 -14.09 24.49
N TRP A 136 9.07 -14.95 23.75
CA TRP A 136 9.70 -16.14 24.30
C TRP A 136 10.82 -15.80 25.30
N ALA A 137 11.68 -14.84 24.98
CA ALA A 137 12.73 -14.39 25.88
C ALA A 137 12.15 -13.80 27.18
N MET A 138 11.08 -13.01 27.09
CA MET A 138 10.40 -12.41 28.24
C MET A 138 9.64 -13.44 29.07
N MET A 139 9.01 -14.44 28.43
CA MET A 139 8.37 -15.55 29.15
C MET A 139 9.41 -16.39 29.89
N ILE A 140 10.51 -16.76 29.22
CA ILE A 140 11.60 -17.53 29.85
C ILE A 140 12.23 -16.74 31.01
N ALA A 141 12.49 -15.44 30.83
CA ALA A 141 13.00 -14.59 31.88
C ALA A 141 12.00 -14.49 33.06
N GLY A 142 10.71 -14.27 32.78
CA GLY A 142 9.65 -14.20 33.79
C GLY A 142 9.49 -15.49 34.58
N PHE A 143 9.44 -16.64 33.90
CA PHE A 143 9.38 -17.95 34.55
C PHE A 143 10.67 -18.29 35.30
N GLY A 144 11.83 -17.91 34.76
CA GLY A 144 13.13 -18.07 35.43
C GLY A 144 13.19 -17.30 36.74
N LEU A 145 12.73 -16.05 36.76
CA LEU A 145 12.66 -15.21 37.96
C LEU A 145 11.64 -15.74 38.98
N ALA A 146 10.45 -16.14 38.55
CA ALA A 146 9.44 -16.74 39.42
C ALA A 146 9.94 -18.04 40.07
N GLY A 147 10.55 -18.93 39.29
CA GLY A 147 11.16 -20.17 39.76
C GLY A 147 12.30 -19.93 40.74
N ALA A 148 13.18 -18.96 40.46
CA ALA A 148 14.25 -18.56 41.36
C ALA A 148 13.71 -18.00 42.69
N GLY A 149 12.64 -17.20 42.65
CA GLY A 149 11.95 -16.69 43.84
C GLY A 149 11.40 -17.81 44.74
N MET A 150 10.75 -18.81 44.14
CA MET A 150 10.26 -19.98 44.88
C MET A 150 11.38 -20.80 45.52
N ARG A 151 12.52 -20.98 44.83
CA ARG A 151 13.65 -21.77 45.33
C ARG A 151 14.38 -21.14 46.53
N ARG A 152 14.31 -19.81 46.69
CA ARG A 152 14.94 -19.09 47.81
C ARG A 152 14.14 -19.17 49.10
N ARG A 153 12.88 -19.63 49.06
CA ARG A 153 12.04 -19.78 50.25
C ARG A 153 12.37 -21.11 50.93
N ALA A 154 13.30 -21.10 51.89
CA ALA A 154 13.58 -22.26 52.73
C ALA A 154 12.32 -22.63 53.53
N VAL A 155 11.71 -23.76 53.21
CA VAL A 155 10.56 -24.30 53.96
C VAL A 155 11.08 -24.77 55.32
N LYS A 156 10.76 -24.03 56.39
CA LYS A 156 10.97 -24.52 57.76
C LYS A 156 9.94 -25.62 58.02
N VAL A 157 10.37 -26.87 57.97
CA VAL A 157 9.55 -28.01 58.37
C VAL A 157 9.52 -28.02 59.90
N ALA A 158 8.33 -27.82 60.48
CA ALA A 158 8.09 -28.02 61.90
C ALA A 158 7.57 -29.44 62.11
N PHE A 159 8.24 -30.22 62.96
CA PHE A 159 7.81 -31.57 63.34
C PHE A 159 6.90 -31.48 64.58
N ALA A 160 5.87 -32.32 64.62
CA ALA A 160 4.87 -32.42 65.69
C ALA A 160 5.31 -33.40 66.78
#